data_AF-A0A2J4XUZ4-F1
#
_entry.id   AF-A0A2J4XUZ4-F1
#
_cell.length_a   1.000
_cell.length_b   1.000
_cell.length_c   1.000
_cell.angle_alpha   90.00
_cell.angle_beta   90.00
_cell.angle_gamma   90.00
#
_symmetry.space_group_name_H-M   'P 1'
#
loop_
_entity.id
_entity.type
_entity.pdbx_description
1 polymer ?
#
loop_
_entity_poly.entity_id
_entity_poly.type
_entity_poly.pdbx_seq_one_letter_code
_entity_poly.pdbx_strand_id
1 'polypeptide(L)'
;LVNRAAVSQVPRYEFIKREISWQSPVFFTPVDKQGGLKEAELKALILAQYQAAGVAPESVDSGAIIITGESAKTRNARAAVMALSQSLGDFVVASAGPHLESVIAGHGAGAQTLSEQRMCRVLNIDIGGGTSNYALFEAGKISATACLNVGGRLLETDGQGRVVYAHQPGQM
;
A
#
# COMPACT_ATOMS: atom_id res chain seq x y z
N LEU A 1 10.45 8.68 19.47
CA LEU A 1 11.15 9.73 18.69
C LEU A 1 12.23 10.35 19.57
N VAL A 2 13.43 10.60 19.04
CA VAL A 2 14.52 11.27 19.80
C VAL A 2 15.12 12.37 18.94
N ASN A 3 15.34 13.56 19.52
CA ASN A 3 16.06 14.65 18.89
C ASN A 3 17.57 14.43 19.07
N ARG A 4 18.33 14.35 17.98
CA ARG A 4 19.80 14.22 17.99
C ARG A 4 20.55 15.51 17.62
N ALA A 5 19.85 16.62 17.42
CA ALA A 5 20.48 17.89 17.10
C ALA A 5 21.12 18.51 18.36
N ALA A 6 22.29 19.15 18.20
CA ALA A 6 22.84 20.03 19.22
C ALA A 6 21.89 21.21 19.47
N VAL A 7 21.97 21.85 20.64
CA VAL A 7 21.01 22.87 21.14
C VAL A 7 20.83 24.08 20.18
N SER A 8 21.76 24.31 19.24
CA SER A 8 21.71 25.37 18.23
C SER A 8 21.28 24.94 16.82
N GLN A 9 20.93 23.67 16.61
CA GLN A 9 20.52 23.15 15.31
C GLN A 9 19.03 22.80 15.27
N VAL A 10 18.44 22.87 14.07
CA VAL A 10 17.07 22.44 13.82
C VAL A 10 16.91 20.99 14.31
N PRO A 11 15.88 20.68 15.13
CA PRO A 11 15.65 19.35 15.67
C PRO A 11 15.66 18.28 14.58
N ARG A 12 16.54 17.28 14.72
CA ARG A 12 16.55 16.10 13.84
C ARG A 12 15.96 14.93 14.60
N TYR A 13 14.71 14.65 14.29
CA TYR A 13 13.96 13.55 14.86
C TYR A 13 14.18 12.27 14.05
N GLU A 14 14.66 11.22 14.70
CA GLU A 14 14.82 9.90 14.09
C GLU A 14 13.97 8.83 14.79
N PHE A 15 13.48 7.88 13.98
CA PHE A 15 12.84 6.67 14.47
C PHE A 15 13.89 5.71 15.00
N ILE A 16 14.02 5.63 16.32
CA ILE A 16 15.02 4.80 17.01
C ILE A 16 14.62 3.32 17.14
N LYS A 17 13.33 2.99 17.03
CA LYS A 17 12.82 1.61 17.08
C LYS A 17 11.55 1.52 16.23
N ARG A 18 11.43 0.42 15.49
CA ARG A 18 10.22 0.01 14.78
C ARG A 18 9.94 -1.44 15.15
N GLU A 19 8.71 -1.74 15.53
CA GLU A 19 8.27 -3.07 15.94
C GLU A 19 6.89 -3.32 15.34
N ILE A 20 6.71 -4.49 14.73
CA ILE A 20 5.40 -4.91 14.19
C ILE A 20 4.69 -5.64 15.31
N SER A 21 3.71 -4.99 15.94
CA SER A 21 2.89 -5.59 16.99
C SER A 21 1.75 -6.46 16.42
N TRP A 22 1.26 -6.11 15.23
CA TRP A 22 0.19 -6.83 14.55
C TRP A 22 0.33 -6.70 13.04
N GLN A 23 0.05 -7.80 12.33
CA GLN A 23 -0.05 -7.82 10.88
C GLN A 23 -1.35 -8.55 10.53
N SER A 24 -2.29 -7.84 9.89
CA SER A 24 -3.55 -8.45 9.47
C SER A 24 -3.33 -9.47 8.36
N PRO A 25 -4.21 -10.48 8.22
CA PRO A 25 -4.26 -11.26 6.99
C PRO A 25 -4.67 -10.37 5.81
N VAL A 26 -4.46 -10.89 4.60
CA VAL A 26 -4.84 -10.20 3.36
C VAL A 26 -6.33 -10.38 3.12
N PHE A 27 -7.02 -9.28 2.84
CA PHE A 27 -8.44 -9.26 2.48
C PHE A 27 -8.62 -8.66 1.08
N PHE A 28 -9.65 -9.11 0.38
CA PHE A 28 -10.10 -8.40 -0.81
C PHE A 28 -10.66 -7.03 -0.41
N THR A 29 -10.24 -5.99 -1.12
CA THR A 29 -10.84 -4.67 -0.95
C THR A 29 -12.32 -4.73 -1.31
N PRO A 30 -13.24 -4.35 -0.39
CA PRO A 30 -14.67 -4.38 -0.67
C PRO A 30 -15.04 -3.31 -1.70
N VAL A 31 -15.13 -3.71 -2.97
CA VAL A 31 -15.55 -2.86 -4.09
C VAL A 31 -16.83 -3.43 -4.68
N ASP A 32 -17.82 -2.59 -4.93
CA ASP A 32 -19.04 -2.96 -5.64
C ASP A 32 -18.79 -3.13 -7.15
N LYS A 33 -19.76 -3.70 -7.86
CA LYS A 33 -19.63 -3.93 -9.32
C LYS A 33 -19.59 -2.62 -10.13
N GLN A 34 -19.97 -1.50 -9.52
CA GLN A 34 -19.95 -0.16 -10.12
C GLN A 34 -18.63 0.58 -9.82
N GLY A 35 -17.65 -0.09 -9.20
CA GLY A 35 -16.34 0.48 -8.89
C GLY A 35 -16.35 1.43 -7.68
N GLY A 36 -17.28 1.26 -6.74
CA GLY A 36 -17.35 1.99 -5.48
C GLY A 36 -16.83 1.17 -4.29
N LEU A 37 -16.00 1.78 -3.43
CA LEU A 37 -15.61 1.20 -2.14
C LEU A 37 -16.83 1.13 -1.21
N LYS A 38 -17.01 -0.02 -0.59
CA LYS A 38 -18.05 -0.24 0.42
C LYS A 38 -17.52 0.13 1.80
N GLU A 39 -17.74 1.39 2.17
CA GLU A 39 -17.17 2.01 3.38
C GLU A 39 -17.51 1.26 4.68
N ALA A 40 -18.76 0.81 4.84
CA ALA A 40 -19.18 0.08 6.04
C ALA A 40 -18.46 -1.27 6.18
N GLU A 41 -18.31 -2.01 5.08
CA GLU A 41 -17.57 -3.29 5.06
C GLU A 41 -16.09 -3.05 5.35
N LEU A 42 -15.49 -2.01 4.76
CA LEU A 42 -14.09 -1.66 5.00
C LEU A 42 -13.84 -1.24 6.45
N LYS A 43 -14.73 -0.45 7.05
CA LYS A 43 -14.65 -0.07 8.47
C LYS A 43 -14.76 -1.29 9.38
N ALA A 44 -15.70 -2.20 9.10
CA ALA A 44 -15.87 -3.42 9.87
C ALA A 44 -14.61 -4.31 9.81
N LEU A 45 -13.99 -4.45 8.64
CA LEU A 45 -12.73 -5.18 8.48
C LEU A 45 -11.61 -4.58 9.34
N ILE A 46 -11.45 -3.25 9.31
CA ILE A 46 -10.41 -2.55 10.09
C ILE A 46 -10.65 -2.71 11.59
N LEU A 47 -11.87 -2.50 12.08
CA LEU A 47 -12.20 -2.65 13.50
C LEU A 47 -11.99 -4.08 14.00
N ALA A 48 -12.29 -5.09 13.16
CA ALA A 48 -11.97 -6.47 13.49
C ALA A 48 -10.46 -6.71 13.65
N GLN A 49 -9.61 -5.99 12.90
CA GLN A 49 -8.15 -6.09 13.06
C GLN A 49 -7.66 -5.39 14.34
N TYR A 50 -8.24 -4.26 14.72
CA TYR A 50 -7.97 -3.64 16.03
C TYR A 50 -8.31 -4.59 17.18
N GLN A 51 -9.49 -5.21 17.12
CA GLN A 51 -9.92 -6.19 18.11
C GLN A 51 -8.98 -7.40 18.15
N ALA A 52 -8.60 -7.95 16.99
CA ALA A 52 -7.68 -9.08 16.92
C ALA A 52 -6.27 -8.75 17.42
N ALA A 53 -5.83 -7.50 17.24
CA ALA A 53 -4.58 -6.97 17.79
C ALA A 53 -4.63 -6.70 19.30
N GLY A 54 -5.83 -6.69 19.91
CA GLY A 54 -6.02 -6.25 21.30
C GLY A 54 -5.72 -4.75 21.51
N VAL A 55 -5.83 -3.95 20.43
CA VAL A 55 -5.53 -2.52 20.44
C VAL A 55 -6.83 -1.74 20.40
N ALA A 56 -7.03 -0.83 21.35
CA ALA A 56 -8.12 0.13 21.30
C ALA A 56 -7.80 1.18 20.22
N PRO A 57 -8.72 1.51 19.29
CA PRO A 57 -8.46 2.55 18.28
C PRO A 57 -7.97 3.86 18.88
N GLU A 58 -8.48 4.23 20.06
CA GLU A 58 -8.15 5.46 20.79
C GLU A 58 -6.71 5.47 21.35
N SER A 59 -6.05 4.31 21.45
CA SER A 59 -4.64 4.25 21.87
C SER A 59 -3.65 4.46 20.73
N VAL A 60 -4.14 4.69 19.50
CA VAL A 60 -3.30 5.01 18.34
C VAL A 60 -3.25 6.52 18.17
N ASP A 61 -2.12 7.13 18.53
CA ASP A 61 -1.92 8.59 18.48
C ASP A 61 -2.03 9.15 17.05
N SER A 62 -1.56 8.40 16.06
CA SER A 62 -1.60 8.80 14.65
C SER A 62 -1.48 7.58 13.76
N GLY A 63 -1.99 7.69 12.54
CA GLY A 63 -1.89 6.62 11.55
C GLY A 63 -1.82 7.12 10.13
N ALA A 64 -1.61 6.21 9.19
CA ALA A 64 -1.65 6.50 7.77
C ALA A 64 -2.52 5.49 7.06
N ILE A 65 -3.40 5.97 6.17
CA ILE A 65 -4.12 5.12 5.21
C ILE A 65 -3.48 5.34 3.85
N ILE A 66 -2.91 4.28 3.29
CA ILE A 66 -2.31 4.29 1.96
C ILE A 66 -3.27 3.58 1.01
N ILE A 67 -3.72 4.29 -0.02
CA ILE A 67 -4.52 3.71 -1.11
C ILE A 67 -3.70 3.68 -2.40
N THR A 68 -3.65 2.53 -3.05
CA THR A 68 -2.83 2.25 -4.23
C THR A 68 -3.62 1.60 -5.37
N GLY A 69 -2.98 1.46 -6.53
CA GLY A 69 -3.45 0.66 -7.65
C GLY A 69 -4.89 0.95 -8.09
N GLU A 70 -5.62 -0.13 -8.39
CA GLU A 70 -7.02 -0.05 -8.86
C GLU A 70 -7.97 0.50 -7.79
N SER A 71 -7.70 0.26 -6.50
CA SER A 71 -8.52 0.81 -5.42
C SER A 71 -8.52 2.33 -5.41
N ALA A 72 -7.38 2.97 -5.73
CA ALA A 72 -7.28 4.42 -5.86
C ALA A 72 -8.07 4.99 -7.05
N LYS A 73 -8.41 4.17 -8.05
CA LYS A 73 -9.20 4.57 -9.23
C LYS A 73 -10.71 4.43 -9.02
N THR A 74 -11.15 3.90 -7.88
CA THR A 74 -12.59 3.75 -7.56
C THR A 74 -13.29 5.11 -7.47
N ARG A 75 -14.58 5.14 -7.84
CA ARG A 75 -15.35 6.39 -8.01
C ARG A 75 -15.40 7.22 -6.73
N ASN A 76 -15.46 6.57 -5.57
CA ASN A 76 -15.54 7.20 -4.25
C ASN A 76 -14.27 7.02 -3.40
N ALA A 77 -13.12 6.59 -3.97
CA ALA A 77 -11.85 6.36 -3.27
C ALA A 77 -11.56 7.43 -2.21
N ARG A 78 -11.52 8.69 -2.65
CA ARG A 78 -11.18 9.83 -1.80
C ARG A 78 -12.19 10.05 -0.68
N ALA A 79 -13.49 10.04 -1.00
CA ALA A 79 -14.55 10.27 -0.01
C ALA A 79 -14.56 9.15 1.05
N ALA A 80 -14.49 7.90 0.60
CA ALA A 80 -14.47 6.73 1.45
C ALA A 80 -13.30 6.73 2.43
N VAL A 81 -12.09 7.02 1.94
CA VAL A 81 -10.90 7.02 2.79
C VAL A 81 -10.88 8.20 3.77
N MET A 82 -11.38 9.37 3.35
CA MET A 82 -11.54 10.52 4.27
C MET A 82 -12.55 10.23 5.38
N ALA A 83 -13.69 9.60 5.05
CA ALA A 83 -14.69 9.20 6.04
C ALA A 83 -14.12 8.16 7.03
N LEU A 84 -13.35 7.20 6.53
CA LEU A 84 -12.64 6.23 7.37
C LEU A 84 -11.65 6.90 8.31
N SER A 85 -10.82 7.81 7.78
CA SER A 85 -9.85 8.57 8.55
C SER A 85 -10.51 9.28 9.74
N GLN A 86 -11.56 10.05 9.49
CA GLN A 86 -12.30 10.76 10.54
C GLN A 86 -12.88 9.83 11.62
N SER A 87 -13.20 8.59 11.26
CA SER A 87 -13.77 7.61 12.19
C SER A 87 -12.73 6.80 12.99
N LEU A 88 -11.46 6.81 12.57
CA LEU A 88 -10.38 6.02 13.17
C LEU A 88 -9.38 6.86 13.97
N GLY A 89 -9.39 8.19 13.83
CA GLY A 89 -8.54 9.13 14.57
C GLY A 89 -7.80 10.11 13.66
N ASP A 90 -6.68 10.67 14.13
CA ASP A 90 -5.80 11.55 13.35
C ASP A 90 -4.94 10.76 12.34
N PHE A 91 -5.62 10.23 11.32
CA PHE A 91 -4.97 9.49 10.24
C PHE A 91 -4.65 10.42 9.07
N VAL A 92 -3.46 10.26 8.50
CA VAL A 92 -3.13 10.90 7.22
C VAL A 92 -3.52 9.98 6.08
N VAL A 93 -4.26 10.53 5.12
CA VAL A 93 -4.65 9.82 3.92
C VAL A 93 -3.66 10.14 2.81
N ALA A 94 -2.98 9.12 2.32
CA ALA A 94 -2.08 9.23 1.19
C ALA A 94 -2.57 8.34 0.04
N SER A 95 -2.82 8.94 -1.13
CA SER A 95 -2.91 8.17 -2.36
C SER A 95 -1.50 7.97 -2.88
N ALA A 96 -1.04 6.73 -2.93
CA ALA A 96 0.21 6.40 -3.57
C ALA A 96 -0.05 6.18 -5.06
N GLY A 97 0.42 7.12 -5.87
CA GLY A 97 0.50 6.93 -7.31
C GLY A 97 1.45 5.78 -7.68
N PRO A 98 1.42 5.30 -8.93
CA PRO A 98 2.15 4.11 -9.37
C PRO A 98 3.65 4.13 -9.04
N HIS A 99 4.29 5.30 -9.15
CA HIS A 99 5.71 5.47 -8.81
C HIS A 99 5.98 5.31 -7.31
N LEU A 100 5.14 5.89 -6.45
CA LEU A 100 5.29 5.75 -5.00
C LEU A 100 5.00 4.33 -4.54
N GLU A 101 3.96 3.70 -5.09
CA GLU A 101 3.64 2.29 -4.86
C GLU A 101 4.82 1.38 -5.22
N SER A 102 5.42 1.59 -6.40
CA SER A 102 6.61 0.84 -6.84
C SER A 102 7.76 0.94 -5.84
N VAL A 103 8.01 2.13 -5.31
CA VAL A 103 9.06 2.36 -4.32
C VAL A 103 8.72 1.68 -2.99
N ILE A 104 7.50 1.80 -2.51
CA ILE A 104 7.06 1.16 -1.25
C ILE A 104 7.17 -0.35 -1.36
N ALA A 105 6.71 -0.93 -2.47
CA ALA A 105 6.81 -2.37 -2.74
C ALA A 105 8.29 -2.83 -2.76
N GLY A 106 9.16 -2.06 -3.41
CA GLY A 106 10.59 -2.33 -3.45
C GLY A 106 11.29 -2.29 -2.08
N HIS A 107 10.89 -1.38 -1.20
CA HIS A 107 11.37 -1.37 0.18
C HIS A 107 10.80 -2.56 0.98
N GLY A 108 9.49 -2.84 0.84
CA GLY A 108 8.81 -3.93 1.53
C GLY A 108 9.36 -5.32 1.16
N ALA A 109 9.75 -5.50 -0.10
CA ALA A 109 10.42 -6.72 -0.59
C ALA A 109 11.91 -6.81 -0.20
N GLY A 110 12.49 -5.76 0.39
CA GLY A 110 13.91 -5.70 0.73
C GLY A 110 14.84 -5.48 -0.46
N ALA A 111 14.31 -5.13 -1.64
CA ALA A 111 15.11 -4.92 -2.85
C ALA A 111 16.09 -3.75 -2.70
N GLN A 112 15.66 -2.67 -2.05
CA GLN A 112 16.53 -1.53 -1.71
C GLN A 112 17.69 -1.98 -0.80
N THR A 113 17.38 -2.67 0.29
CA THR A 113 18.38 -3.18 1.25
C THR A 113 19.37 -4.11 0.58
N LEU A 114 18.89 -5.02 -0.27
CA LEU A 114 19.75 -5.94 -1.02
C LEU A 114 20.68 -5.19 -1.97
N SER A 115 20.16 -4.20 -2.69
CA SER A 115 20.93 -3.35 -3.60
C SER A 115 22.04 -2.59 -2.86
N GLU A 116 21.75 -2.06 -1.68
CA GLU A 116 22.71 -1.35 -0.84
C GLU A 116 23.82 -2.27 -0.34
N GLN A 117 23.46 -3.40 0.28
CA GLN A 117 24.41 -4.34 0.87
C GLN A 117 25.34 -4.98 -0.16
N ARG A 118 24.84 -5.22 -1.38
CA ARG A 118 25.60 -5.84 -2.47
C ARG A 118 26.24 -4.81 -3.40
N MET A 119 26.01 -3.52 -3.19
CA MET A 119 26.48 -2.44 -4.07
C MET A 119 26.15 -2.71 -5.55
N CYS A 120 24.94 -3.18 -5.81
CA CYS A 120 24.52 -3.61 -7.14
C CYS A 120 23.16 -3.04 -7.54
N ARG A 121 22.72 -3.36 -8.76
CA ARG A 121 21.37 -3.05 -9.25
C ARG A 121 20.39 -4.16 -8.89
N VAL A 122 19.25 -3.79 -8.33
CA VAL A 122 18.14 -4.71 -8.03
C VAL A 122 16.85 -4.11 -8.58
N LEU A 123 16.15 -4.85 -9.43
CA LEU A 123 14.83 -4.49 -9.93
C LEU A 123 13.77 -5.26 -9.14
N ASN A 124 12.93 -4.53 -8.41
CA ASN A 124 11.71 -5.08 -7.83
C ASN A 124 10.58 -5.05 -8.87
N ILE A 125 9.83 -6.14 -8.97
CA ILE A 125 8.61 -6.24 -9.80
C ILE A 125 7.49 -6.72 -8.88
N ASP A 126 6.52 -5.85 -8.62
CA ASP A 126 5.36 -6.14 -7.79
C ASP A 126 4.12 -6.30 -8.68
N ILE A 127 3.64 -7.53 -8.81
CA ILE A 127 2.54 -7.90 -9.71
C ILE A 127 1.25 -7.92 -8.91
N GLY A 128 0.46 -6.85 -9.06
CA GLY A 128 -0.87 -6.73 -8.48
C GLY A 128 -1.97 -7.32 -9.37
N GLY A 129 -3.23 -7.01 -9.02
CA GLY A 129 -4.39 -7.48 -9.79
C GLY A 129 -4.52 -6.81 -11.16
N GLY A 130 -4.38 -5.48 -11.24
CA GLY A 130 -4.53 -4.71 -12.48
C GLY A 130 -3.23 -4.15 -13.05
N THR A 131 -2.18 -4.04 -12.24
CA THR A 131 -0.93 -3.38 -12.61
C THR A 131 0.29 -4.17 -12.12
N SER A 132 1.43 -3.97 -12.79
CA SER A 132 2.74 -4.44 -12.36
C SER A 132 3.64 -3.22 -12.15
N ASN A 133 4.14 -3.08 -10.93
CA ASN A 133 4.91 -1.94 -10.46
C ASN A 133 6.40 -2.30 -10.41
N TYR A 134 7.25 -1.41 -10.91
CA TYR A 134 8.69 -1.65 -11.08
C TYR A 134 9.48 -0.57 -10.33
N ALA A 135 10.47 -0.99 -9.55
CA ALA A 135 11.43 -0.08 -8.92
C ALA A 135 12.85 -0.62 -9.06
N LEU A 136 13.70 0.14 -9.76
CA LEU A 136 15.12 -0.14 -9.89
C LEU A 136 15.88 0.60 -8.80
N PHE A 137 16.59 -0.17 -7.96
CA PHE A 137 17.53 0.35 -6.99
C PHE A 137 18.96 0.14 -7.47
N GLU A 138 19.83 1.10 -7.23
CA GLU A 138 21.26 1.07 -7.54
C GLU A 138 22.03 1.54 -6.30
N ALA A 139 22.81 0.64 -5.71
CA ALA A 139 23.50 0.86 -4.43
C ALA A 139 22.59 1.49 -3.35
N GLY A 140 21.37 0.94 -3.22
CA GLY A 140 20.39 1.39 -2.22
C GLY A 140 19.62 2.66 -2.59
N LYS A 141 19.88 3.28 -3.74
CA LYS A 141 19.15 4.48 -4.22
C LYS A 141 18.19 4.13 -5.34
N ILE A 142 17.03 4.78 -5.36
CA ILE A 142 16.07 4.63 -6.46
C ILE A 142 16.67 5.26 -7.72
N SER A 143 16.77 4.48 -8.78
CA SER A 143 17.31 4.89 -10.08
C SER A 143 16.18 5.13 -11.09
N ALA A 144 15.17 4.26 -11.11
CA ALA A 144 14.01 4.37 -12.00
C ALA A 144 12.78 3.68 -11.42
N THR A 145 11.60 4.08 -11.89
CA THR A 145 10.33 3.39 -11.61
C THR A 145 9.48 3.31 -12.86
N ALA A 146 8.63 2.29 -12.96
CA ALA A 146 7.66 2.14 -14.03
C ALA A 146 6.41 1.43 -13.53
N CYS A 147 5.29 1.62 -14.22
CA CYS A 147 4.05 0.89 -13.94
C CYS A 147 3.44 0.48 -15.27
N LEU A 148 3.11 -0.80 -15.38
CA LEU A 148 2.40 -1.35 -16.53
C LEU A 148 0.98 -1.71 -16.11
N ASN A 149 0.00 -1.41 -16.94
CA ASN A 149 -1.40 -1.83 -16.77
C ASN A 149 -1.58 -3.32 -17.15
N VAL A 150 -0.72 -4.17 -16.57
CA VAL A 150 -0.72 -5.63 -16.72
C VAL A 150 -0.65 -6.21 -15.32
N GLY A 151 -1.64 -7.01 -14.92
CA GLY A 151 -1.69 -7.65 -13.61
C GLY A 151 -2.30 -9.05 -13.68
N GLY A 152 -2.25 -9.77 -12.57
CA GLY A 152 -2.66 -11.18 -12.50
C GLY A 152 -4.17 -11.42 -12.60
N ARG A 153 -4.99 -10.36 -12.52
CA ARG A 153 -6.45 -10.45 -12.51
C ARG A 153 -7.10 -9.77 -13.72
N LEU A 154 -6.34 -9.41 -14.75
CA LEU A 154 -6.93 -8.83 -15.96
C LEU A 154 -7.87 -9.81 -16.68
N LEU A 155 -7.57 -11.11 -16.59
CA LEU A 155 -8.41 -12.19 -17.07
C LEU A 155 -8.75 -13.08 -15.88
N GLU A 156 -10.03 -13.26 -15.60
CA GLU A 156 -10.50 -14.22 -14.61
C GLU A 156 -10.87 -15.51 -15.32
N THR A 157 -10.40 -16.65 -14.80
CA THR A 157 -10.64 -17.97 -15.39
C THR A 157 -11.46 -18.86 -14.48
N ASP A 158 -12.24 -19.77 -15.07
CA ASP A 158 -12.80 -20.90 -14.32
C ASP A 158 -11.71 -21.94 -13.96
N GLY A 159 -12.10 -22.98 -13.22
CA GLY A 159 -11.18 -24.06 -12.84
C GLY A 159 -10.64 -24.90 -14.01
N GLN A 160 -11.14 -24.69 -15.23
CA GLN A 160 -10.66 -25.33 -16.47
C GLN A 160 -9.77 -24.38 -17.29
N GLY A 161 -9.50 -23.16 -16.79
CA GLY A 161 -8.67 -22.16 -17.47
C GLY A 161 -9.40 -21.37 -18.55
N ARG A 162 -10.73 -21.49 -18.68
CA ARG A 162 -11.51 -20.67 -19.64
C ARG A 162 -11.72 -19.29 -19.06
N VAL A 163 -11.48 -18.26 -19.87
CA VAL A 163 -11.75 -16.86 -19.48
C VAL A 163 -13.25 -16.69 -19.25
N VAL A 164 -13.64 -16.38 -18.02
CA VAL A 164 -15.03 -16.08 -17.64
C VAL A 164 -15.28 -14.58 -17.60
N TYR A 165 -14.22 -13.78 -17.42
CA TYR A 165 -14.31 -12.33 -17.41
C TYR A 165 -12.98 -11.70 -17.83
N ALA A 166 -13.04 -10.66 -18.65
CA ALA A 166 -11.90 -9.83 -19.01
C ALA A 166 -12.15 -8.41 -18.53
N HIS A 167 -11.26 -7.88 -17.68
CA HIS A 167 -11.26 -6.47 -17.29
C HIS A 167 -10.81 -5.61 -18.47
N GLN A 168 -11.20 -4.33 -18.50
CA GLN A 168 -10.97 -3.44 -19.65
C GLN A 168 -9.53 -3.47 -20.21
N PRO A 169 -8.44 -3.45 -19.41
CA PRO A 169 -7.07 -3.54 -19.95
C PRO A 169 -6.71 -4.89 -20.59
N GLY A 170 -7.47 -5.95 -20.28
CA GLY A 170 -7.33 -7.29 -20.86
C GLY A 170 -8.26 -7.55 -22.04
N GLN A 171 -9.09 -6.59 -22.44
CA GLN A 171 -9.94 -6.67 -23.62
C GLN A 171 -9.12 -6.14 -24.82
N MET A 172 -8.97 -6.96 -25.87
CA MET A 172 -8.37 -6.54 -27.15
C MET A 172 -9.34 -5.69 -27.97
#